data_AF-A0A2S9TNE0-F1
#
_entry.id   AF-A0A2S9TNE0-F1
#
_cell.length_a   1.000
_cell.length_b   1.000
_cell.length_c   1.000
_cell.angle_alpha   90.00
_cell.angle_beta   90.00
_cell.angle_gamma   90.00
#
_symmetry.space_group_name_H-M   'P 1'
#
loop_
_entity.id
_entity.type
_entity.pdbx_description
1 polymer ?
#
loop_
_entity_poly.entity_id
_entity_poly.type
_entity_poly.pdbx_seq_one_letter_code
_entity_poly.pdbx_strand_id
1 'polypeptide(L)'
;MNNLNHCISIFTGDIPPSKALFLKLENAFLLANSHQIIEIVSQKANIETELRGWAKLRGHLYLGRENLKQQYSYKIQKLVKNSYLQKASWGNKMQGISSSNPKLKDLNLSDEILIKAPENNGLLTRGIITQENSPIYDFELSFKEQVWSNPISVLYEEGKNLQWNATTDIPWNEIPEFNPVLEKAICQIMTYLVENEFSALYIPGKFISKINPYYMEVPLFLSSLMNDEARHIEVFTKRANANGGGFQYSSEVTQRSLFSLFKEDDYIKSSFLLHVMGEGTFVDLLTFLEKYMPDEATKKIIRLSKRDEMRHVAYGIEHVKSAIEQNPNRINALKNSAFKRKEFMDEISSESSLLLESLAILAGGSDEPNDYKKGFDLVEDLKQKMNENRIKRLVSIGIDEDLANDISKAHTPNFM
;
A
#
# COMPACT_ATOMS: atom_id res chain seq x y z
N MET A 1 47.89 31.55 -25.57
CA MET A 1 47.27 31.10 -24.32
C MET A 1 45.79 30.91 -24.60
N ASN A 2 45.37 29.68 -24.93
CA ASN A 2 43.96 29.41 -25.15
C ASN A 2 43.27 29.42 -23.79
N ASN A 3 42.43 30.42 -23.53
CA ASN A 3 41.49 30.39 -22.41
C ASN A 3 40.53 29.22 -22.65
N LEU A 4 40.91 28.04 -22.17
CA LEU A 4 40.03 26.89 -22.07
C LEU A 4 39.00 27.25 -20.99
N ASN A 5 37.85 27.78 -21.44
CA ASN A 5 36.72 28.09 -20.57
C ASN A 5 36.31 26.81 -19.82
N HIS A 6 36.27 26.87 -18.49
CA HIS A 6 35.84 25.77 -17.63
C HIS A 6 34.36 25.92 -17.29
N CYS A 7 33.68 24.81 -17.02
CA CYS A 7 32.24 24.80 -16.70
C CYS A 7 31.96 24.74 -15.20
N ILE A 8 32.91 24.23 -14.42
CA ILE A 8 32.77 23.95 -12.97
C ILE A 8 34.12 24.24 -12.31
N SER A 9 34.11 24.94 -11.17
CA SER A 9 35.31 25.14 -10.33
C SER A 9 35.13 24.45 -8.97
N ILE A 10 36.15 23.68 -8.57
CA ILE A 10 36.23 23.00 -7.29
C ILE A 10 37.31 23.68 -6.46
N PHE A 11 36.91 24.35 -5.39
CA PHE A 11 37.85 24.90 -4.42
C PHE A 11 38.28 23.82 -3.43
N THR A 12 39.57 23.51 -3.36
CA THR A 12 40.13 22.47 -2.47
C THR A 12 40.87 23.05 -1.28
N GLY A 13 41.17 24.36 -1.26
CA GLY A 13 41.95 24.99 -0.19
C GLY A 13 43.29 24.29 0.00
N ASP A 14 43.64 23.97 1.24
CA ASP A 14 44.90 23.32 1.64
C ASP A 14 44.84 21.77 1.67
N ILE A 15 43.77 21.15 1.15
CA ILE A 15 43.62 19.69 1.16
C ILE A 15 44.82 19.03 0.44
N PRO A 16 45.58 18.13 1.10
CA PRO A 16 46.70 17.45 0.49
C PRO A 16 46.25 16.33 -0.45
N PRO A 17 47.15 15.76 -1.28
CA PRO A 17 46.86 14.59 -2.11
C PRO A 17 46.48 13.40 -1.24
N SER A 18 45.17 13.18 -1.07
CA SER A 18 44.61 12.27 -0.09
C SER A 18 43.28 11.71 -0.59
N LYS A 19 42.77 10.69 0.09
CA LYS A 19 41.44 10.13 -0.20
C LYS A 19 40.35 11.20 -0.22
N ALA A 20 40.45 12.22 0.64
CA ALA A 20 39.50 13.32 0.69
C ALA A 20 39.51 14.18 -0.58
N LEU A 21 40.70 14.53 -1.10
CA LEU A 21 40.84 15.24 -2.37
C LEU A 21 40.22 14.41 -3.50
N PHE A 22 40.63 13.15 -3.63
CA PHE A 22 40.18 12.31 -4.73
C PHE A 22 38.69 12.02 -4.68
N LEU A 23 38.08 11.87 -3.51
CA LEU A 23 36.61 11.75 -3.39
C LEU A 23 35.89 13.00 -3.93
N LYS A 24 36.42 14.20 -3.63
CA LYS A 24 35.85 15.46 -4.13
C LYS A 24 35.93 15.55 -5.65
N LEU A 25 37.04 15.09 -6.23
CA LEU A 25 37.20 14.98 -7.69
C LEU A 25 36.26 13.92 -8.27
N GLU A 26 36.22 12.72 -7.69
CA GLU A 26 35.37 11.63 -8.15
C GLU A 26 33.91 12.07 -8.26
N ASN A 27 33.35 12.70 -7.22
CA ASN A 27 31.96 13.16 -7.25
C ASN A 27 31.72 14.27 -8.30
N ALA A 28 32.64 15.22 -8.42
CA ALA A 28 32.49 16.28 -9.42
C ALA A 28 32.57 15.73 -10.85
N PHE A 29 33.50 14.80 -11.12
CA PHE A 29 33.61 14.13 -12.41
C PHE A 29 32.44 13.17 -12.66
N LEU A 30 31.87 12.54 -11.63
CA LEU A 30 30.69 11.69 -11.75
C LEU A 30 29.48 12.50 -12.26
N LEU A 31 29.27 13.70 -11.70
CA LEU A 31 28.14 14.58 -12.02
C LEU A 31 28.36 15.47 -13.25
N ALA A 32 29.60 15.66 -13.69
CA ALA A 32 29.90 16.45 -14.88
C ALA A 32 29.52 15.74 -16.18
N ASN A 33 29.16 16.52 -17.20
CA ASN A 33 28.96 16.00 -18.55
C ASN A 33 30.31 15.69 -19.22
N SER A 34 30.31 14.73 -20.14
CA SER A 34 31.45 14.39 -20.98
C SER A 34 31.92 15.63 -21.74
N HIS A 35 33.23 15.76 -21.88
CA HIS A 35 33.97 16.90 -22.44
C HIS A 35 33.94 18.19 -21.62
N GLN A 36 33.24 18.24 -20.47
CA GLN A 36 33.35 19.39 -19.58
C GLN A 36 34.75 19.48 -18.96
N ILE A 37 35.25 20.71 -18.90
CA ILE A 37 36.49 21.06 -18.23
C ILE A 37 36.14 21.46 -16.81
N ILE A 38 36.74 20.75 -15.85
CA ILE A 38 36.62 21.03 -14.43
C ILE A 38 37.92 21.67 -13.97
N GLU A 39 37.79 22.85 -13.36
CA GLU A 39 38.87 23.56 -12.73
C GLU A 39 38.98 23.15 -11.26
N ILE A 40 40.19 22.89 -10.79
CA ILE A 40 40.51 22.56 -9.42
C ILE A 40 41.41 23.68 -8.90
N VAL A 41 40.89 24.44 -7.94
CA VAL A 41 41.58 25.60 -7.35
C VAL A 41 42.10 25.22 -5.98
N SER A 42 43.43 25.16 -5.86
CA SER A 42 44.13 24.69 -4.65
C SER A 42 45.14 25.71 -4.15
N GLN A 43 45.39 25.73 -2.84
CA GLN A 43 46.50 26.48 -2.23
C GLN A 43 47.82 25.69 -2.28
N LYS A 44 47.77 24.40 -2.64
CA LYS A 44 48.92 23.49 -2.70
C LYS A 44 49.42 23.31 -4.12
N ALA A 45 50.67 23.69 -4.38
CA ALA A 45 51.34 23.50 -5.66
C ALA A 45 51.68 22.02 -5.95
N ASN A 46 51.96 21.25 -4.90
CA ASN A 46 52.55 19.93 -4.95
C ASN A 46 51.53 18.80 -5.20
N ILE A 47 50.31 19.12 -5.65
CA ILE A 47 49.29 18.11 -5.96
C ILE A 47 49.24 17.75 -7.45
N GLU A 48 50.03 18.45 -8.29
CA GLU A 48 49.95 18.33 -9.74
C GLU A 48 50.24 16.91 -10.25
N THR A 49 51.26 16.27 -9.69
CA THR A 49 51.68 14.92 -10.08
C THR A 49 50.55 13.92 -9.83
N GLU A 50 49.91 14.04 -8.67
CA GLU A 50 48.81 13.19 -8.24
C GLU A 50 47.54 13.45 -9.05
N LEU A 51 47.23 14.71 -9.37
CA LEU A 51 46.11 15.06 -10.25
C LEU A 51 46.30 14.50 -11.67
N ARG A 52 47.52 14.59 -12.22
CA ARG A 52 47.86 13.99 -13.53
C ARG A 52 47.71 12.47 -13.47
N GLY A 53 48.23 11.84 -12.43
CA GLY A 53 48.12 10.39 -12.20
C GLY A 53 46.67 9.93 -12.09
N TRP A 54 45.88 10.62 -11.27
CA TRP A 54 44.46 10.34 -11.08
C TRP A 54 43.64 10.54 -12.36
N ALA A 55 43.85 11.65 -13.09
CA ALA A 55 43.17 11.91 -14.35
C ALA A 55 43.41 10.77 -15.34
N LYS A 56 44.68 10.37 -15.52
CA LYS A 56 45.04 9.26 -16.40
C LYS A 56 44.39 7.95 -15.95
N LEU A 57 44.44 7.62 -14.65
CA LEU A 57 43.86 6.40 -14.09
C LEU A 57 42.34 6.32 -14.30
N ARG A 58 41.64 7.46 -14.23
CA ARG A 58 40.18 7.55 -14.40
C ARG A 58 39.74 7.81 -15.84
N GLY A 59 40.67 7.86 -16.80
CA GLY A 59 40.37 8.10 -18.21
C GLY A 59 39.94 9.53 -18.51
N HIS A 60 40.60 10.51 -17.91
CA HIS A 60 40.38 11.94 -18.10
C HIS A 60 41.65 12.61 -18.63
N LEU A 61 41.50 13.79 -19.25
CA LEU A 61 42.61 14.53 -19.84
C LEU A 61 43.03 15.69 -18.94
N TYR A 62 44.25 15.66 -18.42
CA TYR A 62 44.84 16.81 -17.74
C TYR A 62 45.28 17.86 -18.78
N LEU A 63 44.79 19.09 -18.64
CA LEU A 63 44.98 20.16 -19.62
C LEU A 63 46.10 21.14 -19.23
N GLY A 64 46.44 21.23 -17.95
CA GLY A 64 47.52 22.11 -17.48
C GLY A 64 47.25 22.76 -16.13
N ARG A 65 48.27 23.51 -15.69
CA ARG A 65 48.25 24.35 -14.49
C ARG A 65 48.38 25.82 -14.88
N GLU A 66 47.65 26.67 -14.18
CA GLU A 66 47.82 28.13 -14.17
C GLU A 66 48.14 28.59 -12.74
N ASN A 67 49.13 29.48 -12.61
CA ASN A 67 49.44 30.08 -11.31
C ASN A 67 48.50 31.28 -11.07
N LEU A 68 47.79 31.26 -9.95
CA LEU A 68 47.01 32.39 -9.45
C LEU A 68 47.82 33.08 -8.32
N LYS A 69 47.39 34.27 -7.86
CA LYS A 69 48.16 35.08 -6.88
C LYS A 69 48.60 34.29 -5.63
N GLN A 70 47.72 33.49 -5.04
CA GLN A 70 47.97 32.69 -3.83
C GLN A 70 47.48 31.25 -3.97
N GLN A 71 47.18 30.83 -5.19
CA GLN A 71 46.51 29.57 -5.50
C GLN A 71 47.02 29.03 -6.83
N TYR A 72 46.65 27.80 -7.14
CA TYR A 72 46.96 27.11 -8.37
C TYR A 72 45.66 26.60 -8.96
N SER A 73 45.44 26.90 -10.24
CA SER A 73 44.33 26.36 -11.02
C SER A 73 44.84 25.17 -11.82
N TYR A 74 44.17 24.02 -11.70
CA TYR A 74 44.44 22.82 -12.46
C TYR A 74 43.22 22.47 -13.27
N LYS A 75 43.36 22.26 -14.58
CA LYS A 75 42.22 21.96 -15.46
C LYS A 75 42.28 20.51 -15.91
N ILE A 76 41.19 19.78 -15.73
CA ILE A 76 41.03 18.40 -16.19
C ILE A 76 39.72 18.30 -16.97
N GLN A 77 39.78 17.75 -18.19
CA GLN A 77 38.62 17.48 -19.02
C GLN A 77 38.12 16.06 -18.81
N LYS A 78 36.82 15.92 -18.52
CA LYS A 78 36.16 14.61 -18.48
C LYS A 78 36.08 14.05 -19.90
N LEU A 79 36.59 12.85 -20.13
CA LEU A 79 36.44 12.16 -21.43
C LEU A 79 35.51 10.95 -21.38
N VAL A 80 35.33 10.35 -20.19
CA VAL A 80 34.41 9.22 -20.02
C VAL A 80 32.96 9.66 -20.27
N LYS A 81 32.10 8.68 -20.60
CA LYS A 81 30.66 8.90 -20.80
C LYS A 81 30.00 9.43 -19.52
N ASN A 82 28.84 10.06 -19.69
CA ASN A 82 28.04 10.56 -18.58
C ASN A 82 27.63 9.39 -17.66
N SER A 83 27.73 9.62 -16.36
CA SER A 83 27.25 8.66 -15.36
C SER A 83 25.77 8.87 -15.06
N TYR A 84 25.22 10.04 -15.35
CA TYR A 84 23.81 10.39 -15.24
C TYR A 84 23.38 11.13 -16.50
N LEU A 85 22.27 10.74 -17.11
CA LEU A 85 21.73 11.41 -18.30
C LEU A 85 20.78 12.58 -17.96
N GLN A 86 20.23 12.55 -16.75
CA GLN A 86 19.32 13.58 -16.24
C GLN A 86 19.96 14.31 -15.06
N LYS A 87 19.43 15.49 -14.73
CA LYS A 87 19.87 16.27 -13.57
C LYS A 87 18.88 16.10 -12.43
N ALA A 88 19.41 16.06 -11.21
CA ALA A 88 18.58 16.03 -10.02
C ALA A 88 17.72 17.30 -9.91
N SER A 89 16.51 17.13 -9.39
CA SER A 89 15.56 18.19 -9.11
C SER A 89 16.02 18.97 -7.86
N TRP A 90 16.86 20.00 -8.05
CA TRP A 90 17.38 20.84 -6.97
C TRP A 90 16.61 22.17 -6.86
N GLY A 91 16.35 22.61 -5.62
CA GLY A 91 15.73 23.91 -5.33
C GLY A 91 14.21 23.88 -5.21
N ASN A 92 13.58 22.73 -5.47
CA ASN A 92 12.15 22.55 -5.25
C ASN A 92 11.84 22.31 -3.77
N LYS A 93 10.83 23.02 -3.25
CA LYS A 93 10.33 22.86 -1.88
C LYS A 93 8.91 22.32 -1.93
N MET A 94 8.67 21.28 -1.14
CA MET A 94 7.34 20.70 -0.97
C MET A 94 6.38 21.71 -0.30
N GLN A 95 5.11 21.70 -0.72
CA GLN A 95 4.05 22.45 -0.07
C GLN A 95 3.84 21.96 1.38
N GLY A 96 3.43 22.87 2.26
CA GLY A 96 3.15 22.55 3.67
C GLY A 96 4.38 22.55 4.59
N ILE A 97 5.60 22.61 4.04
CA ILE A 97 6.83 22.68 4.86
C ILE A 97 6.86 23.94 5.73
N SER A 98 6.48 25.11 5.18
CA SER A 98 6.45 26.37 5.92
C SER A 98 5.38 26.43 7.00
N SER A 99 4.34 25.59 6.90
CA SER A 99 3.23 25.51 7.86
C SER A 99 3.29 24.26 8.74
N SER A 100 4.41 23.52 8.73
CA SER A 100 4.59 22.27 9.47
C SER A 100 3.49 21.22 9.23
N ASN A 101 2.94 21.21 8.01
CA ASN A 101 1.89 20.28 7.61
C ASN A 101 2.10 19.73 6.17
N PRO A 102 3.27 19.12 5.87
CA PRO A 102 3.49 18.48 4.59
C PRO A 102 2.65 17.21 4.48
N LYS A 103 1.86 17.08 3.41
CA LYS A 103 1.02 15.89 3.14
C LYS A 103 1.48 15.21 1.86
N LEU A 104 1.43 13.88 1.83
CA LEU A 104 1.80 13.07 0.67
C LEU A 104 1.01 13.48 -0.58
N LYS A 105 -0.28 13.81 -0.43
CA LYS A 105 -1.11 14.30 -1.55
C LYS A 105 -0.63 15.62 -2.17
N ASP A 106 0.15 16.41 -1.43
CA ASP A 106 0.71 17.69 -1.88
C ASP A 106 2.16 17.52 -2.40
N LEU A 107 2.68 16.28 -2.44
CA LEU A 107 4.00 15.96 -2.95
C LEU A 107 3.95 15.81 -4.48
N ASN A 108 4.60 16.72 -5.19
CA ASN A 108 4.78 16.61 -6.63
C ASN A 108 6.20 16.09 -6.95
N LEU A 109 6.29 14.82 -7.37
CA LEU A 109 7.55 14.19 -7.80
C LEU A 109 7.73 14.16 -9.32
N SER A 110 6.65 14.31 -10.08
CA SER A 110 6.63 14.30 -11.54
C SER A 110 5.33 14.92 -12.05
N ASP A 111 5.37 15.56 -13.21
CA ASP A 111 4.19 16.18 -13.83
C ASP A 111 3.06 15.17 -14.07
N GLU A 112 3.44 13.94 -14.45
CA GLU A 112 2.52 12.82 -14.66
C GLU A 112 3.10 11.51 -14.09
N ILE A 113 2.20 10.58 -13.78
CA ILE A 113 2.55 9.20 -13.43
C ILE A 113 2.60 8.38 -14.72
N LEU A 114 3.78 7.85 -15.05
CA LEU A 114 4.01 7.05 -16.25
C LEU A 114 3.14 5.77 -16.27
N ILE A 115 2.81 5.31 -17.48
CA ILE A 115 2.03 4.08 -17.71
C ILE A 115 2.82 2.83 -17.32
N LYS A 116 4.13 2.82 -17.55
CA LYS A 116 5.07 1.76 -17.17
C LYS A 116 6.20 2.38 -16.34
N ALA A 117 6.56 1.73 -15.24
CA ALA A 117 7.70 2.12 -14.43
C ALA A 117 9.01 2.01 -15.25
N PRO A 118 10.00 2.90 -15.04
CA PRO A 118 11.29 2.80 -15.71
C PRO A 118 12.01 1.49 -15.36
N GLU A 119 12.63 0.85 -16.34
CA GLU A 119 13.28 -0.47 -16.17
C GLU A 119 14.48 -0.41 -15.21
N ASN A 120 15.17 0.73 -15.18
CA ASN A 120 16.28 0.98 -14.27
C ASN A 120 15.83 1.57 -12.92
N ASN A 121 14.54 1.67 -12.63
CA ASN A 121 14.05 2.29 -11.40
C ASN A 121 14.47 1.52 -10.14
N GLY A 122 14.60 0.19 -10.21
CA GLY A 122 14.95 -0.63 -9.06
C GLY A 122 14.08 -0.34 -7.83
N LEU A 123 14.70 -0.15 -6.68
CA LEU A 123 14.02 0.18 -5.41
C LEU A 123 13.79 1.68 -5.20
N LEU A 124 13.86 2.48 -6.25
CA LEU A 124 13.77 3.94 -6.17
C LEU A 124 12.32 4.41 -6.32
N THR A 125 12.01 5.54 -5.69
CA THR A 125 10.79 6.28 -5.97
C THR A 125 11.00 7.28 -7.11
N ARG A 126 9.90 7.87 -7.57
CA ARG A 126 9.90 8.90 -8.61
C ARG A 126 10.74 10.11 -8.19
N GLY A 127 11.40 10.71 -9.17
CA GLY A 127 12.26 11.88 -8.97
C GLY A 127 13.71 11.58 -8.59
N ILE A 128 14.06 10.33 -8.28
CA ILE A 128 15.46 9.92 -8.08
C ILE A 128 16.11 9.69 -9.44
N ILE A 129 17.27 10.31 -9.66
CA ILE A 129 18.04 10.13 -10.90
C ILE A 129 18.90 8.87 -10.80
N THR A 130 18.65 7.92 -11.68
CA THR A 130 19.41 6.69 -11.78
C THR A 130 20.74 6.89 -12.49
N GLN A 131 21.76 6.22 -11.96
CA GLN A 131 23.06 6.15 -12.62
C GLN A 131 22.96 5.24 -13.86
N GLU A 132 23.64 5.61 -14.93
CA GLU A 132 23.79 4.77 -16.11
C GLU A 132 24.41 3.41 -15.75
N ASN A 133 23.86 2.35 -16.33
CA ASN A 133 24.23 0.95 -16.06
C ASN A 133 23.95 0.49 -14.62
N SER A 134 22.98 1.12 -13.93
CA SER A 134 22.43 0.56 -12.68
C SER A 134 21.79 -0.82 -12.95
N PRO A 135 21.78 -1.73 -11.96
CA PRO A 135 21.11 -3.02 -12.09
C PRO A 135 19.62 -2.88 -12.44
N ILE A 136 19.12 -3.80 -13.25
CA ILE A 136 17.70 -3.92 -13.57
C ILE A 136 17.09 -4.91 -12.57
N TYR A 137 16.02 -4.48 -11.91
CA TYR A 137 15.22 -5.32 -11.02
C TYR A 137 13.85 -5.52 -11.65
N ASP A 138 13.44 -6.78 -11.81
CA ASP A 138 12.16 -7.11 -12.41
C ASP A 138 11.07 -7.19 -11.33
N PHE A 139 10.10 -6.29 -11.43
CA PHE A 139 8.92 -6.25 -10.56
C PHE A 139 7.71 -6.68 -11.37
N GLU A 140 6.99 -7.72 -10.90
CA GLU A 140 5.82 -8.29 -11.59
C GLU A 140 4.73 -7.23 -11.87
N LEU A 141 4.55 -6.27 -10.96
CA LEU A 141 3.54 -5.21 -11.04
C LEU A 141 4.22 -3.86 -11.32
N SER A 142 4.51 -3.63 -12.60
CA SER A 142 5.23 -2.44 -13.10
C SER A 142 4.40 -1.51 -13.98
N PHE A 143 3.13 -1.84 -14.25
CA PHE A 143 2.23 -0.99 -15.05
C PHE A 143 1.21 -0.27 -14.17
N LYS A 144 0.94 1.00 -14.48
CA LYS A 144 0.00 1.85 -13.74
C LYS A 144 -1.40 1.26 -13.70
N GLU A 145 -1.84 0.72 -14.83
CA GLU A 145 -3.13 0.05 -14.98
C GLU A 145 -3.28 -1.19 -14.07
N GLN A 146 -2.20 -1.72 -13.51
CA GLN A 146 -2.23 -2.86 -12.61
C GLN A 146 -2.41 -2.47 -11.14
N VAL A 147 -2.02 -1.24 -10.75
CA VAL A 147 -1.81 -0.91 -9.32
C VAL A 147 -2.41 0.42 -8.87
N TRP A 148 -2.74 1.32 -9.80
CA TRP A 148 -3.01 2.71 -9.45
C TRP A 148 -4.45 2.95 -9.00
N SER A 149 -4.60 3.74 -7.94
CA SER A 149 -5.88 4.26 -7.45
C SER A 149 -5.78 5.77 -7.31
N ASN A 150 -6.71 6.52 -7.89
CA ASN A 150 -6.64 7.99 -7.93
C ASN A 150 -6.60 8.68 -6.55
N PRO A 151 -7.45 8.31 -5.56
CA PRO A 151 -7.44 8.96 -4.25
C PRO A 151 -6.37 8.45 -3.30
N ILE A 152 -5.44 7.59 -3.74
CA ILE A 152 -4.57 6.81 -2.85
C ILE A 152 -3.75 7.64 -1.85
N SER A 153 -3.23 8.79 -2.29
CA SER A 153 -2.47 9.69 -1.41
C SER A 153 -3.37 10.38 -0.38
N VAL A 154 -4.64 10.65 -0.72
CA VAL A 154 -5.63 11.19 0.21
C VAL A 154 -6.03 10.13 1.23
N LEU A 155 -6.33 8.91 0.77
CA LEU A 155 -6.69 7.79 1.64
C LEU A 155 -5.57 7.43 2.62
N TYR A 156 -4.31 7.50 2.17
CA TYR A 156 -3.15 7.32 3.05
C TYR A 156 -3.05 8.42 4.13
N GLU A 157 -3.29 9.69 3.78
CA GLU A 157 -3.35 10.77 4.76
C GLU A 157 -4.50 10.59 5.75
N GLU A 158 -5.67 10.14 5.30
CA GLU A 158 -6.79 9.81 6.18
C GLU A 158 -6.44 8.69 7.15
N GLY A 159 -5.82 7.60 6.67
CA GLY A 159 -5.36 6.49 7.50
C GLY A 159 -4.41 6.93 8.61
N LYS A 160 -3.45 7.82 8.31
CA LYS A 160 -2.55 8.39 9.34
C LYS A 160 -3.28 9.22 10.40
N ASN A 161 -4.29 10.00 10.00
CA ASN A 161 -5.03 10.88 10.92
C ASN A 161 -6.04 10.11 11.80
N LEU A 162 -6.45 8.93 11.36
CA LEU A 162 -7.48 8.12 12.02
C LEU A 162 -6.89 6.96 12.85
N GLN A 163 -5.59 6.97 13.11
CA GLN A 163 -4.96 5.95 13.96
C GLN A 163 -5.60 5.90 15.36
N TRP A 164 -5.67 4.69 15.90
CA TRP A 164 -6.21 4.38 17.22
C TRP A 164 -5.48 3.17 17.81
N ASN A 165 -5.45 3.06 19.14
CA ASN A 165 -4.69 2.05 19.86
C ASN A 165 -5.62 1.00 20.49
N ALA A 166 -5.46 -0.26 20.07
CA ALA A 166 -6.24 -1.40 20.55
C ALA A 166 -6.15 -1.66 22.06
N THR A 167 -5.12 -1.14 22.73
CA THR A 167 -4.91 -1.30 24.18
C THR A 167 -5.50 -0.14 24.96
N THR A 168 -5.24 1.10 24.56
CA THR A 168 -5.58 2.29 25.37
C THR A 168 -6.89 2.96 24.99
N ASP A 169 -7.34 2.80 23.74
CA ASP A 169 -8.52 3.55 23.27
C ASP A 169 -9.82 2.76 23.47
N ILE A 170 -9.74 1.46 23.79
CA ILE A 170 -10.91 0.63 24.07
C ILE A 170 -11.08 0.53 25.60
N PRO A 171 -12.28 0.83 26.15
CA PRO A 171 -12.52 0.72 27.58
C PRO A 171 -12.79 -0.75 27.97
N TRP A 172 -11.75 -1.58 27.96
CA TRP A 172 -11.85 -3.03 28.17
C TRP A 172 -12.51 -3.42 29.51
N ASN A 173 -12.30 -2.62 30.55
CA ASN A 173 -12.88 -2.81 31.88
C ASN A 173 -14.38 -2.47 31.97
N GLU A 174 -14.96 -1.88 30.91
CA GLU A 174 -16.40 -1.57 30.83
C GLU A 174 -17.19 -2.68 30.13
N ILE A 175 -16.54 -3.72 29.61
CA ILE A 175 -17.22 -4.90 29.07
C ILE A 175 -17.85 -5.68 30.24
N PRO A 176 -19.18 -5.81 30.29
CA PRO A 176 -19.83 -6.54 31.37
C PRO A 176 -19.75 -8.06 31.14
N GLU A 177 -20.01 -8.83 32.19
CA GLU A 177 -20.31 -10.26 32.05
C GLU A 177 -21.70 -10.42 31.42
N PHE A 178 -21.81 -11.28 30.40
CA PHE A 178 -23.08 -11.60 29.76
C PHE A 178 -23.57 -12.99 30.14
N ASN A 179 -24.82 -13.30 29.80
CA ASN A 179 -25.28 -14.69 29.80
C ASN A 179 -24.31 -15.54 28.95
N PRO A 180 -23.91 -16.74 29.43
CA PRO A 180 -23.00 -17.64 28.70
C PRO A 180 -23.39 -17.92 27.25
N VAL A 181 -24.68 -17.97 26.91
CA VAL A 181 -25.14 -18.21 25.53
C VAL A 181 -24.79 -17.02 24.63
N LEU A 182 -25.11 -15.81 25.08
CA LEU A 182 -24.78 -14.59 24.34
C LEU A 182 -23.26 -14.38 24.25
N GLU A 183 -22.51 -14.60 25.34
CA GLU A 183 -21.05 -14.47 25.33
C GLU A 183 -20.40 -15.46 24.35
N LYS A 184 -20.87 -16.72 24.29
CA LYS A 184 -20.40 -17.71 23.30
C LYS A 184 -20.68 -17.28 21.87
N ALA A 185 -21.88 -16.75 21.60
CA ALA A 185 -22.24 -16.23 20.28
C ALA A 185 -21.33 -15.06 19.87
N ILE A 186 -21.04 -14.12 20.79
CA ILE A 186 -20.09 -13.03 20.54
C ILE A 186 -18.69 -13.60 20.25
N CYS A 187 -18.21 -14.56 21.05
CA CYS A 187 -16.91 -15.18 20.83
C CYS A 187 -16.82 -15.89 19.48
N GLN A 188 -17.87 -16.59 19.05
CA GLN A 188 -17.92 -17.26 17.75
C GLN A 188 -17.90 -16.27 16.57
N ILE A 189 -18.57 -15.12 16.72
CA ILE A 189 -18.48 -14.02 15.76
C ILE A 189 -17.06 -13.46 15.74
N MET A 190 -16.45 -13.18 16.89
CA MET A 190 -15.07 -12.66 16.95
C MET A 190 -14.06 -13.64 16.33
N THR A 191 -14.24 -14.95 16.51
CA THR A 191 -13.44 -15.98 15.82
C THR A 191 -13.57 -15.85 14.31
N TYR A 192 -14.79 -15.79 13.78
CA TYR A 192 -15.00 -15.61 12.35
C TYR A 192 -14.35 -14.30 11.85
N LEU A 193 -14.49 -13.19 12.57
CA LEU A 193 -13.86 -11.92 12.20
C LEU A 193 -12.34 -12.07 12.14
N VAL A 194 -11.69 -12.64 13.15
CA VAL A 194 -10.23 -12.86 13.16
C VAL A 194 -9.75 -13.67 11.96
N GLU A 195 -10.45 -14.74 11.58
CA GLU A 195 -10.07 -15.55 10.40
C GLU A 195 -10.10 -14.72 9.11
N ASN A 196 -11.12 -13.87 8.97
CA ASN A 196 -11.27 -12.97 7.83
C ASN A 196 -10.18 -11.90 7.80
N GLU A 197 -9.89 -11.28 8.94
CA GLU A 197 -8.85 -10.26 9.06
C GLU A 197 -7.44 -10.80 8.72
N PHE A 198 -7.13 -12.05 9.07
CA PHE A 198 -5.87 -12.66 8.63
C PHE A 198 -5.77 -12.77 7.11
N SER A 199 -6.87 -13.07 6.43
CA SER A 199 -6.89 -13.12 4.97
C SER A 199 -6.72 -11.72 4.37
N ALA A 200 -7.43 -10.73 4.92
CA ALA A 200 -7.31 -9.32 4.55
C ALA A 200 -5.89 -8.78 4.79
N LEU A 201 -5.16 -9.29 5.80
CA LEU A 201 -3.76 -8.96 6.05
C LEU A 201 -2.81 -9.62 5.02
N TYR A 202 -2.97 -10.92 4.75
CA TYR A 202 -2.01 -11.68 3.93
C TYR A 202 -2.09 -11.37 2.43
N ILE A 203 -3.28 -11.09 1.91
CA ILE A 203 -3.48 -10.78 0.49
C ILE A 203 -2.67 -9.56 0.04
N PRO A 204 -2.81 -8.35 0.63
CA PRO A 204 -1.97 -7.20 0.28
C PRO A 204 -0.48 -7.46 0.57
N GLY A 205 -0.16 -8.20 1.65
CA GLY A 205 1.20 -8.62 1.96
C GLY A 205 1.85 -9.45 0.86
N LYS A 206 1.08 -10.28 0.14
CA LYS A 206 1.56 -11.06 -1.01
C LYS A 206 1.99 -10.19 -2.20
N PHE A 207 1.36 -9.03 -2.37
CA PHE A 207 1.58 -8.17 -3.54
C PHE A 207 2.54 -7.01 -3.29
N ILE A 208 2.70 -6.54 -2.06
CA ILE A 208 3.46 -5.31 -1.77
C ILE A 208 4.91 -5.36 -2.30
N SER A 209 5.60 -6.51 -2.19
CA SER A 209 6.97 -6.69 -2.68
C SER A 209 7.07 -6.84 -4.20
N LYS A 210 5.95 -7.10 -4.87
CA LYS A 210 5.85 -7.28 -6.33
C LYS A 210 5.57 -5.97 -7.05
N ILE A 211 5.14 -4.94 -6.33
CA ILE A 211 4.82 -3.60 -6.86
C ILE A 211 6.11 -2.80 -7.03
N ASN A 212 6.31 -2.27 -8.25
CA ASN A 212 7.44 -1.41 -8.53
C ASN A 212 7.36 -0.12 -7.68
N PRO A 213 8.40 0.23 -6.90
CA PRO A 213 8.41 1.42 -6.04
C PRO A 213 8.24 2.75 -6.77
N TYR A 214 8.31 2.75 -8.11
CA TYR A 214 7.85 3.86 -8.93
C TYR A 214 6.42 4.29 -8.58
N TYR A 215 5.52 3.39 -8.17
CA TYR A 215 4.16 3.72 -7.70
C TYR A 215 4.08 3.83 -6.17
N MET A 216 5.07 4.49 -5.55
CA MET A 216 5.29 4.59 -4.10
C MET A 216 4.03 4.73 -3.23
N GLU A 217 3.02 5.49 -3.64
CA GLU A 217 1.79 5.66 -2.87
C GLU A 217 1.09 4.33 -2.58
N VAL A 218 1.19 3.36 -3.51
CA VAL A 218 0.55 2.05 -3.40
C VAL A 218 1.11 1.25 -2.22
N PRO A 219 2.42 0.95 -2.14
CA PRO A 219 2.96 0.26 -0.98
C PRO A 219 2.82 1.06 0.33
N LEU A 220 2.82 2.40 0.29
CA LEU A 220 2.55 3.20 1.50
C LEU A 220 1.11 3.00 2.01
N PHE A 221 0.11 3.07 1.13
CA PHE A 221 -1.28 2.84 1.48
C PHE A 221 -1.50 1.40 1.94
N LEU A 222 -1.03 0.41 1.18
CA LEU A 222 -1.19 -1.01 1.53
C LEU A 222 -0.53 -1.36 2.87
N SER A 223 0.61 -0.73 3.20
CA SER A 223 1.23 -0.90 4.52
C SER A 223 0.37 -0.34 5.65
N SER A 224 -0.30 0.80 5.42
CA SER A 224 -1.25 1.36 6.39
C SER A 224 -2.45 0.43 6.57
N LEU A 225 -3.02 -0.07 5.47
CA LEU A 225 -4.12 -1.03 5.47
C LEU A 225 -3.74 -2.29 6.25
N MET A 226 -2.58 -2.89 5.98
CA MET A 226 -2.09 -4.06 6.73
C MET A 226 -1.94 -3.78 8.23
N ASN A 227 -1.57 -2.55 8.62
CA ASN A 227 -1.52 -2.15 10.02
C ASN A 227 -2.92 -1.98 10.62
N ASP A 228 -3.91 -1.63 9.83
CA ASP A 228 -5.32 -1.60 10.23
C ASP A 228 -5.80 -3.05 10.51
N GLU A 229 -5.55 -3.99 9.60
CA GLU A 229 -5.94 -5.41 9.80
C GLU A 229 -5.23 -6.06 10.98
N ALA A 230 -3.96 -5.73 11.21
CA ALA A 230 -3.24 -6.18 12.40
C ALA A 230 -3.94 -5.73 13.69
N ARG A 231 -4.45 -4.49 13.72
CA ARG A 231 -5.22 -3.96 14.87
C ARG A 231 -6.59 -4.61 14.97
N HIS A 232 -7.26 -4.90 13.86
CA HIS A 232 -8.54 -5.62 13.83
C HIS A 232 -8.39 -7.03 14.43
N ILE A 233 -7.37 -7.79 13.99
CA ILE A 233 -7.02 -9.09 14.56
C ILE A 233 -6.82 -8.96 16.07
N GLU A 234 -6.05 -7.98 16.53
CA GLU A 234 -5.75 -7.77 17.95
C GLU A 234 -7.03 -7.52 18.76
N VAL A 235 -7.89 -6.60 18.35
CA VAL A 235 -9.11 -6.26 19.13
C VAL A 235 -10.14 -7.38 19.12
N PHE A 236 -10.35 -8.07 18.00
CA PHE A 236 -11.30 -9.18 17.96
C PHE A 236 -10.77 -10.37 18.78
N THR A 237 -9.46 -10.61 18.76
CA THR A 237 -8.80 -11.59 19.65
C THR A 237 -9.00 -11.23 21.11
N LYS A 238 -8.74 -9.98 21.51
CA LYS A 238 -8.94 -9.51 22.88
C LYS A 238 -10.40 -9.61 23.30
N ARG A 239 -11.34 -9.21 22.44
CA ARG A 239 -12.77 -9.29 22.74
C ARG A 239 -13.23 -10.74 22.93
N ALA A 240 -12.78 -11.68 22.09
CA ALA A 240 -13.09 -13.10 22.28
C ALA A 240 -12.61 -13.63 23.64
N ASN A 241 -11.54 -13.07 24.20
CA ASN A 241 -10.96 -13.53 25.47
C ASN A 241 -11.37 -12.68 26.69
N ALA A 242 -12.11 -11.59 26.52
CA ALA A 242 -12.37 -10.60 27.58
C ALA A 242 -13.14 -11.18 28.78
N ASN A 243 -14.13 -12.07 28.52
CA ASN A 243 -14.96 -12.69 29.55
C ASN A 243 -14.72 -14.20 29.68
N GLY A 244 -13.52 -14.68 29.31
CA GLY A 244 -13.14 -16.10 29.45
C GLY A 244 -13.77 -17.06 28.44
N GLY A 245 -14.42 -16.56 27.37
CA GLY A 245 -14.97 -17.41 26.30
C GLY A 245 -13.91 -18.00 25.36
N GLY A 246 -12.93 -17.19 24.97
CA GLY A 246 -11.85 -17.58 24.06
C GLY A 246 -12.30 -17.73 22.61
N PHE A 247 -11.40 -18.21 21.75
CA PHE A 247 -11.78 -18.56 20.37
C PHE A 247 -12.66 -19.80 20.32
N GLN A 248 -13.60 -19.78 19.40
CA GLN A 248 -14.55 -20.86 19.15
C GLN A 248 -14.13 -21.65 17.89
N TYR A 249 -15.10 -22.10 17.10
CA TYR A 249 -14.87 -23.06 16.02
C TYR A 249 -14.71 -22.38 14.67
N SER A 250 -13.77 -22.87 13.87
CA SER A 250 -13.65 -22.55 12.45
C SER A 250 -14.42 -23.58 11.63
N SER A 251 -15.23 -23.12 10.68
CA SER A 251 -15.99 -24.00 9.78
C SER A 251 -15.23 -24.27 8.48
N GLU A 252 -15.43 -25.45 7.89
CA GLU A 252 -14.81 -25.80 6.60
C GLU A 252 -15.14 -24.78 5.51
N VAL A 253 -16.42 -24.34 5.44
CA VAL A 253 -16.87 -23.33 4.47
C VAL A 253 -16.13 -22.00 4.64
N THR A 254 -15.86 -21.59 5.88
CA THR A 254 -15.09 -20.38 6.16
C THR A 254 -13.64 -20.53 5.70
N GLN A 255 -12.95 -21.60 6.09
CA GLN A 255 -11.56 -21.83 5.68
C GLN A 255 -11.41 -21.91 4.16
N ARG A 256 -12.33 -22.61 3.48
CA ARG A 256 -12.31 -22.73 2.01
C ARG A 256 -12.62 -21.39 1.33
N SER A 257 -13.55 -20.60 1.85
CA SER A 257 -13.83 -19.26 1.32
C SER A 257 -12.60 -18.36 1.41
N LEU A 258 -11.95 -18.33 2.58
CA LEU A 258 -10.74 -17.52 2.82
C LEU A 258 -9.56 -17.98 1.97
N PHE A 259 -9.34 -19.30 1.88
CA PHE A 259 -8.30 -19.85 1.00
C PHE A 259 -8.54 -19.50 -0.47
N SER A 260 -9.81 -19.47 -0.91
CA SER A 260 -10.15 -19.11 -2.29
C SER A 260 -9.80 -17.65 -2.64
N LEU A 261 -9.81 -16.74 -1.67
CA LEU A 261 -9.30 -15.38 -1.81
C LEU A 261 -7.76 -15.38 -1.85
N PHE A 262 -7.14 -16.04 -0.87
CA PHE A 262 -5.69 -16.06 -0.72
C PHE A 262 -4.95 -16.63 -1.93
N LYS A 263 -5.52 -17.65 -2.59
CA LYS A 263 -4.89 -18.33 -3.74
C LYS A 263 -4.96 -17.56 -5.06
N GLU A 264 -5.72 -16.46 -5.15
CA GLU A 264 -5.79 -15.65 -6.38
C GLU A 264 -4.49 -14.86 -6.55
N ASP A 265 -3.74 -15.10 -7.62
CA ASP A 265 -2.40 -14.51 -7.82
C ASP A 265 -2.39 -13.29 -8.75
N ASP A 266 -3.54 -12.91 -9.30
CA ASP A 266 -3.71 -11.65 -10.01
C ASP A 266 -4.11 -10.55 -9.03
N TYR A 267 -3.33 -9.47 -8.98
CA TYR A 267 -3.56 -8.40 -8.02
C TYR A 267 -4.89 -7.68 -8.20
N ILE A 268 -5.33 -7.46 -9.45
CA ILE A 268 -6.60 -6.77 -9.70
C ILE A 268 -7.78 -7.66 -9.36
N LYS A 269 -7.71 -8.96 -9.69
CA LYS A 269 -8.75 -9.91 -9.26
C LYS A 269 -8.77 -10.05 -7.75
N SER A 270 -7.60 -10.09 -7.10
CA SER A 270 -7.48 -10.13 -5.64
C SER A 270 -8.08 -8.89 -4.99
N SER A 271 -7.73 -7.69 -5.49
CA SER A 271 -8.28 -6.41 -5.03
C SER A 271 -9.78 -6.32 -5.25
N PHE A 272 -10.30 -6.87 -6.34
CA PHE A 272 -11.74 -6.92 -6.61
C PHE A 272 -12.47 -7.86 -5.65
N LEU A 273 -11.98 -9.10 -5.49
CA LEU A 273 -12.59 -10.09 -4.61
C LEU A 273 -12.50 -9.71 -3.13
N LEU A 274 -11.37 -9.13 -2.70
CA LEU A 274 -11.18 -8.67 -1.33
C LEU A 274 -11.93 -7.36 -1.08
N HIS A 275 -11.51 -6.25 -1.69
CA HIS A 275 -11.97 -4.91 -1.27
C HIS A 275 -13.39 -4.58 -1.77
N VAL A 276 -13.75 -4.98 -2.99
CA VAL A 276 -15.06 -4.61 -3.58
C VAL A 276 -16.15 -5.61 -3.15
N MET A 277 -15.86 -6.90 -3.26
CA MET A 277 -16.80 -7.98 -2.96
C MET A 277 -16.83 -8.30 -1.46
N GLY A 278 -15.67 -8.63 -0.88
CA GLY A 278 -15.49 -9.06 0.50
C GLY A 278 -15.69 -7.94 1.53
N GLU A 279 -14.72 -7.04 1.70
CA GLU A 279 -14.74 -5.92 2.66
C GLU A 279 -15.98 -5.03 2.49
N GLY A 280 -16.41 -4.81 1.25
CA GLY A 280 -17.67 -4.10 0.99
C GLY A 280 -18.87 -4.75 1.67
N THR A 281 -18.93 -6.09 1.64
CA THR A 281 -19.93 -6.88 2.38
C THR A 281 -19.62 -6.83 3.88
N PHE A 282 -18.36 -6.93 4.27
CA PHE A 282 -17.91 -6.86 5.66
C PHE A 282 -18.33 -5.56 6.38
N VAL A 283 -18.33 -4.40 5.69
CA VAL A 283 -18.86 -3.13 6.24
C VAL A 283 -20.35 -3.23 6.62
N ASP A 284 -21.15 -3.96 5.85
CA ASP A 284 -22.56 -4.21 6.17
C ASP A 284 -22.69 -5.11 7.41
N LEU A 285 -21.84 -6.14 7.54
CA LEU A 285 -21.76 -6.99 8.74
C LEU A 285 -21.36 -6.17 9.97
N LEU A 286 -20.28 -5.38 9.90
CA LEU A 286 -19.86 -4.53 11.02
C LEU A 286 -20.94 -3.52 11.41
N THR A 287 -21.70 -2.99 10.44
CA THR A 287 -22.86 -2.12 10.75
C THR A 287 -23.94 -2.87 11.52
N PHE A 288 -24.22 -4.12 11.15
CA PHE A 288 -25.16 -4.98 11.88
C PHE A 288 -24.66 -5.28 13.29
N LEU A 289 -23.39 -5.66 13.44
CA LEU A 289 -22.79 -5.97 14.73
C LEU A 289 -22.77 -4.74 15.64
N GLU A 290 -22.42 -3.55 15.14
CA GLU A 290 -22.45 -2.31 15.93
C GLU A 290 -23.87 -2.00 16.44
N LYS A 291 -24.89 -2.27 15.61
CA LYS A 291 -26.29 -2.03 15.99
C LYS A 291 -26.75 -2.93 17.13
N TYR A 292 -26.38 -4.21 17.10
CA TYR A 292 -26.91 -5.23 18.02
C TYR A 292 -25.97 -5.60 19.17
N MET A 293 -24.71 -5.17 19.16
CA MET A 293 -23.83 -5.42 20.30
C MET A 293 -24.43 -4.83 21.59
N PRO A 294 -24.36 -5.57 22.71
CA PRO A 294 -25.02 -5.18 23.95
C PRO A 294 -24.26 -4.12 24.76
N ASP A 295 -22.96 -3.92 24.50
CA ASP A 295 -22.10 -2.99 25.25
C ASP A 295 -21.37 -1.97 24.36
N GLU A 296 -21.05 -0.80 24.92
CA GLU A 296 -20.43 0.29 24.19
C GLU A 296 -18.93 0.06 23.88
N ALA A 297 -18.23 -0.74 24.67
CA ALA A 297 -16.82 -1.05 24.42
C ALA A 297 -16.67 -1.90 23.15
N THR A 298 -17.47 -2.96 23.01
CA THR A 298 -17.51 -3.80 21.80
C THR A 298 -18.05 -3.03 20.60
N LYS A 299 -19.06 -2.17 20.77
CA LYS A 299 -19.49 -1.26 19.68
C LYS A 299 -18.38 -0.33 19.24
N LYS A 300 -17.57 0.19 20.16
CA LYS A 300 -16.43 1.05 19.84
C LYS A 300 -15.39 0.31 19.02
N ILE A 301 -15.07 -0.95 19.37
CA ILE A 301 -14.21 -1.83 18.58
C ILE A 301 -14.73 -1.90 17.14
N ILE A 302 -15.99 -2.32 16.97
CA ILE A 302 -16.62 -2.52 15.66
C ILE A 302 -16.68 -1.20 14.85
N ARG A 303 -17.01 -0.08 15.49
CA ARG A 303 -17.08 1.24 14.84
C ARG A 303 -15.73 1.69 14.31
N LEU A 304 -14.66 1.47 15.07
CA LEU A 304 -13.30 1.84 14.68
C LEU A 304 -12.82 0.96 13.52
N SER A 305 -13.01 -0.35 13.60
CA SER A 305 -12.70 -1.27 12.49
C SER A 305 -13.50 -0.93 11.24
N LYS A 306 -14.80 -0.71 11.37
CA LYS A 306 -15.66 -0.34 10.23
C LYS A 306 -15.20 0.94 9.52
N ARG A 307 -14.72 1.93 10.27
CA ARG A 307 -14.19 3.18 9.69
C ARG A 307 -12.91 2.92 8.89
N ASP A 308 -12.09 1.98 9.34
CA ASP A 308 -10.88 1.56 8.63
C ASP A 308 -11.27 0.78 7.36
N GLU A 309 -12.18 -0.19 7.44
CA GLU A 309 -12.75 -0.91 6.30
C GLU A 309 -13.35 0.00 5.22
N MET A 310 -14.05 1.06 5.61
CA MET A 310 -14.61 2.01 4.65
C MET A 310 -13.53 2.66 3.77
N ARG A 311 -12.30 2.88 4.27
CA ARG A 311 -11.18 3.34 3.45
C ARG A 311 -10.66 2.23 2.54
N HIS A 312 -10.59 0.99 3.02
CA HIS A 312 -10.12 -0.16 2.24
C HIS A 312 -11.03 -0.38 1.02
N VAL A 313 -12.36 -0.34 1.26
CA VAL A 313 -13.39 -0.39 0.20
C VAL A 313 -13.26 0.79 -0.75
N ALA A 314 -13.07 2.02 -0.25
CA ALA A 314 -12.91 3.20 -1.12
C ALA A 314 -11.68 3.07 -2.04
N TYR A 315 -10.57 2.54 -1.51
CA TYR A 315 -9.39 2.22 -2.29
C TYR A 315 -9.69 1.17 -3.37
N GLY A 316 -10.33 0.06 -3.00
CA GLY A 316 -10.67 -1.04 -3.90
C GLY A 316 -11.59 -0.61 -5.05
N ILE A 317 -12.63 0.16 -4.74
CA ILE A 317 -13.56 0.71 -5.75
C ILE A 317 -12.79 1.54 -6.79
N GLU A 318 -11.99 2.51 -6.35
CA GLU A 318 -11.28 3.41 -7.27
C GLU A 318 -10.13 2.72 -8.01
N HIS A 319 -9.46 1.74 -7.39
CA HIS A 319 -8.46 0.91 -8.06
C HIS A 319 -9.07 0.09 -9.20
N VAL A 320 -10.13 -0.67 -8.91
CA VAL A 320 -10.78 -1.54 -9.90
C VAL A 320 -11.45 -0.72 -11.00
N LYS A 321 -12.11 0.38 -10.63
CA LYS A 321 -12.70 1.32 -11.59
C LYS A 321 -11.65 1.89 -12.54
N SER A 322 -10.53 2.37 -12.01
CA SER A 322 -9.43 2.89 -12.84
C SER A 322 -8.88 1.83 -13.81
N ALA A 323 -8.78 0.57 -13.37
CA ALA A 323 -8.36 -0.53 -14.23
C ALA A 323 -9.38 -0.79 -15.36
N ILE A 324 -10.68 -0.79 -15.06
CA ILE A 324 -11.76 -0.97 -16.04
C ILE A 324 -11.79 0.18 -17.06
N GLU A 325 -11.66 1.43 -16.60
CA GLU A 325 -11.63 2.61 -17.47
C GLU A 325 -10.47 2.55 -18.48
N GLN A 326 -9.32 2.01 -18.07
CA GLN A 326 -8.16 1.82 -18.94
C GLN A 326 -8.30 0.63 -19.90
N ASN A 327 -8.99 -0.44 -19.47
CA ASN A 327 -9.24 -1.62 -20.31
C ASN A 327 -10.57 -2.30 -19.94
N PRO A 328 -11.67 -1.99 -20.65
CA PRO A 328 -12.99 -2.56 -20.37
C PRO A 328 -13.07 -4.09 -20.48
N ASN A 329 -12.15 -4.73 -21.22
CA ASN A 329 -12.11 -6.21 -21.29
C ASN A 329 -11.81 -6.87 -19.94
N ARG A 330 -11.30 -6.11 -18.95
CA ARG A 330 -11.08 -6.59 -17.59
C ARG A 330 -12.38 -6.98 -16.89
N ILE A 331 -13.54 -6.43 -17.27
CA ILE A 331 -14.84 -6.82 -16.70
C ILE A 331 -15.06 -8.33 -16.82
N ASN A 332 -14.73 -8.92 -17.97
CA ASN A 332 -14.84 -10.37 -18.16
C ASN A 332 -13.87 -11.16 -17.25
N ALA A 333 -12.67 -10.65 -17.02
CA ALA A 333 -11.71 -11.28 -16.11
C ALA A 333 -12.20 -11.23 -14.64
N LEU A 334 -12.77 -10.10 -14.22
CA LEU A 334 -13.36 -9.93 -12.88
C LEU A 334 -14.58 -10.82 -12.69
N LYS A 335 -15.51 -10.83 -13.66
CA LYS A 335 -16.64 -11.77 -13.71
C LYS A 335 -16.14 -13.19 -13.55
N ASN A 336 -15.22 -13.62 -14.40
CA ASN A 336 -14.71 -14.99 -14.37
C ASN A 336 -14.06 -15.34 -13.03
N SER A 337 -13.42 -14.39 -12.34
CA SER A 337 -12.88 -14.61 -11.00
C SER A 337 -13.96 -14.89 -9.95
N ALA A 338 -15.07 -14.14 -9.97
CA ALA A 338 -16.20 -14.36 -9.07
C ALA A 338 -16.89 -15.71 -9.35
N PHE A 339 -17.12 -16.06 -10.62
CA PHE A 339 -17.75 -17.33 -11.00
C PHE A 339 -16.86 -18.54 -10.70
N LYS A 340 -15.55 -18.46 -10.96
CA LYS A 340 -14.61 -19.52 -10.57
C LYS A 340 -14.56 -19.71 -9.05
N ARG A 341 -14.63 -18.62 -8.30
CA ARG A 341 -14.72 -18.68 -6.83
C ARG A 341 -16.01 -19.38 -6.40
N LYS A 342 -17.15 -19.07 -7.04
CA LYS A 342 -18.41 -19.78 -6.81
C LYS A 342 -18.29 -21.29 -7.08
N GLU A 343 -17.79 -21.68 -8.26
CA GLU A 343 -17.62 -23.09 -8.64
C GLU A 343 -16.75 -23.86 -7.63
N PHE A 344 -15.68 -23.23 -7.13
CA PHE A 344 -14.82 -23.80 -6.09
C PHE A 344 -15.54 -24.01 -4.74
N MET A 345 -16.57 -23.21 -4.48
CA MET A 345 -17.38 -23.25 -3.26
C MET A 345 -18.61 -24.14 -3.38
N ASP A 346 -19.14 -24.38 -4.59
CA ASP A 346 -20.30 -25.26 -4.84
C ASP A 346 -20.04 -26.72 -4.43
N GLU A 347 -18.78 -27.12 -4.22
CA GLU A 347 -18.40 -28.39 -3.58
C GLU A 347 -18.90 -28.50 -2.12
N ILE A 348 -19.29 -27.39 -1.51
CA ILE A 348 -19.82 -27.30 -0.14
C ILE A 348 -21.24 -26.75 -0.21
N SER A 349 -22.21 -27.50 0.28
CA SER A 349 -23.63 -27.22 0.06
C SER A 349 -24.28 -26.25 1.04
N SER A 350 -23.56 -25.63 1.99
CA SER A 350 -24.21 -24.80 3.03
C SER A 350 -23.36 -23.64 3.58
N GLU A 351 -24.08 -22.60 4.01
CA GLU A 351 -23.57 -21.51 4.85
C GLU A 351 -23.02 -22.03 6.18
N SER A 352 -22.15 -21.23 6.83
CA SER A 352 -21.68 -21.56 8.18
C SER A 352 -22.83 -21.45 9.18
N SER A 353 -23.41 -22.58 9.57
CA SER A 353 -24.51 -22.62 10.54
C SER A 353 -24.11 -22.02 11.89
N LEU A 354 -22.86 -22.22 12.32
CA LEU A 354 -22.31 -21.67 13.56
C LEU A 354 -22.31 -20.14 13.56
N LEU A 355 -21.95 -19.52 12.43
CA LEU A 355 -21.97 -18.07 12.29
C LEU A 355 -23.42 -17.55 12.28
N LEU A 356 -24.30 -18.16 11.48
CA LEU A 356 -25.69 -17.73 11.36
C LEU A 356 -26.43 -17.80 12.70
N GLU A 357 -26.29 -18.92 13.43
CA GLU A 357 -26.88 -19.09 14.75
C GLU A 357 -26.35 -18.03 15.73
N SER A 358 -25.04 -17.78 15.72
CA SER A 358 -24.43 -16.78 16.59
C SER A 358 -24.91 -15.35 16.29
N LEU A 359 -25.05 -15.01 15.00
CA LEU A 359 -25.61 -13.72 14.59
C LEU A 359 -27.09 -13.59 14.98
N ALA A 360 -27.87 -14.66 14.86
CA ALA A 360 -29.27 -14.70 15.27
C ALA A 360 -29.42 -14.53 16.79
N ILE A 361 -28.64 -15.27 17.60
CA ILE A 361 -28.63 -15.12 19.06
C ILE A 361 -28.24 -13.69 19.45
N LEU A 362 -27.20 -13.13 18.83
CA LEU A 362 -26.78 -11.74 19.09
C LEU A 362 -27.90 -10.74 18.81
N ALA A 363 -28.51 -10.82 17.64
CA ALA A 363 -29.52 -9.84 17.21
C ALA A 363 -30.87 -10.02 17.92
N GLY A 364 -31.20 -11.26 18.30
CA GLY A 364 -32.35 -11.60 19.12
C GLY A 364 -32.17 -11.22 20.59
N GLY A 365 -30.93 -11.31 21.09
CA GLY A 365 -30.54 -11.07 22.47
C GLY A 365 -30.50 -12.33 23.36
N SER A 366 -31.05 -13.46 22.89
CA SER A 366 -31.05 -14.76 23.58
C SER A 366 -31.29 -15.92 22.60
N ASP A 367 -31.16 -17.16 23.06
CA ASP A 367 -31.50 -18.39 22.34
C ASP A 367 -32.95 -18.87 22.58
N GLU A 368 -33.76 -18.09 23.29
CA GLU A 368 -35.18 -18.40 23.47
C GLU A 368 -35.91 -18.39 22.11
N PRO A 369 -36.88 -19.30 21.87
CA PRO A 369 -37.43 -19.52 20.52
C PRO A 369 -37.93 -18.28 19.78
N ASN A 370 -38.55 -17.33 20.50
CA ASN A 370 -39.07 -16.09 19.91
C ASN A 370 -37.95 -15.08 19.61
N ASP A 371 -36.98 -14.93 20.51
CA ASP A 371 -35.85 -14.02 20.33
C ASP A 371 -34.93 -14.53 19.22
N TYR A 372 -34.63 -15.84 19.23
CA TYR A 372 -33.86 -16.50 18.18
C TYR A 372 -34.52 -16.32 16.81
N LYS A 373 -35.82 -16.58 16.70
CA LYS A 373 -36.56 -16.39 15.43
C LYS A 373 -36.45 -14.95 14.94
N LYS A 374 -36.70 -13.98 15.81
CA LYS A 374 -36.57 -12.55 15.48
C LYS A 374 -35.15 -12.21 15.04
N GLY A 375 -34.14 -12.73 15.75
CA GLY A 375 -32.74 -12.57 15.39
C GLY A 375 -32.39 -13.16 14.03
N PHE A 376 -32.92 -14.34 13.73
CA PHE A 376 -32.75 -15.00 12.43
C PHE A 376 -33.38 -14.19 11.29
N ASP A 377 -34.61 -13.67 11.48
CA ASP A 377 -35.26 -12.79 10.51
C ASP A 377 -34.39 -11.53 10.22
N LEU A 378 -33.74 -10.97 11.25
CA LEU A 378 -32.81 -9.83 11.09
C LEU A 378 -31.52 -10.20 10.34
N VAL A 379 -31.05 -11.44 10.45
CA VAL A 379 -29.89 -11.94 9.69
C VAL A 379 -30.25 -12.12 8.22
N GLU A 380 -31.47 -12.57 7.91
CA GLU A 380 -31.96 -12.64 6.53
C GLU A 380 -32.09 -11.23 5.91
N ASP A 381 -32.59 -10.25 6.68
CA ASP A 381 -32.60 -8.84 6.26
C ASP A 381 -31.18 -8.31 5.98
N LEU A 382 -30.20 -8.68 6.81
CA LEU A 382 -28.79 -8.34 6.59
C LEU A 382 -28.30 -8.90 5.25
N LYS A 383 -28.57 -10.18 4.96
CA LYS A 383 -28.15 -10.83 3.70
C LYS A 383 -28.75 -10.14 2.49
N GLN A 384 -30.03 -9.73 2.54
CA GLN A 384 -30.64 -8.94 1.48
C GLN A 384 -29.92 -7.60 1.29
N LYS A 385 -29.68 -6.86 2.37
CA LYS A 385 -29.00 -5.56 2.33
C LYS A 385 -27.57 -5.67 1.78
N MET A 386 -26.84 -6.72 2.17
CA MET A 386 -25.51 -7.02 1.64
C MET A 386 -25.53 -7.20 0.13
N ASN A 387 -26.50 -7.96 -0.39
CA ASN A 387 -26.68 -8.16 -1.82
C ASN A 387 -26.96 -6.83 -2.54
N GLU A 388 -27.90 -6.03 -2.04
CA GLU A 388 -28.23 -4.72 -2.62
C GLU A 388 -27.04 -3.77 -2.67
N ASN A 389 -26.27 -3.69 -1.57
CA ASN A 389 -25.11 -2.81 -1.49
C ASN A 389 -23.95 -3.31 -2.36
N ARG A 390 -23.79 -4.64 -2.50
CA ARG A 390 -22.81 -5.23 -3.42
C ARG A 390 -23.12 -4.88 -4.87
N ILE A 391 -24.38 -4.98 -5.30
CA ILE A 391 -24.80 -4.59 -6.65
C ILE A 391 -24.48 -3.11 -6.89
N LYS A 392 -24.81 -2.22 -5.93
CA LYS A 392 -24.47 -0.80 -6.03
C LYS A 392 -22.97 -0.55 -6.18
N ARG A 393 -22.13 -1.27 -5.42
CA ARG A 393 -20.66 -1.19 -5.53
C ARG A 393 -20.17 -1.65 -6.90
N LEU A 394 -20.67 -2.79 -7.40
CA LEU A 394 -20.33 -3.31 -8.73
C LEU A 394 -20.71 -2.32 -9.84
N VAL A 395 -21.90 -1.71 -9.75
CA VAL A 395 -22.32 -0.66 -10.69
C VAL A 395 -21.41 0.56 -10.61
N SER A 396 -20.99 0.97 -9.41
CA SER A 396 -20.13 2.15 -9.24
C SER A 396 -18.73 2.02 -9.87
N ILE A 397 -18.24 0.79 -10.05
CA ILE A 397 -16.96 0.51 -10.73
C ILE A 397 -17.10 0.34 -12.25
N GLY A 398 -18.31 0.49 -12.80
CA GLY A 398 -18.56 0.45 -14.25
C GLY A 398 -19.06 -0.89 -14.79
N ILE A 399 -19.52 -1.80 -13.93
CA ILE A 399 -20.21 -3.03 -14.36
C ILE A 399 -21.70 -2.71 -14.58
N ASP A 400 -22.28 -3.17 -15.68
CA ASP A 400 -23.71 -2.98 -15.94
C ASP A 400 -24.58 -3.70 -14.89
N GLU A 401 -25.81 -3.21 -14.69
CA GLU A 401 -26.67 -3.68 -13.59
C GLU A 401 -27.03 -5.16 -13.70
N ASP A 402 -27.27 -5.69 -14.91
CA ASP A 402 -27.60 -7.09 -15.13
C ASP A 402 -26.41 -7.99 -14.74
N LEU A 403 -25.21 -7.65 -15.22
CA LEU A 403 -24.00 -8.37 -14.87
C LEU A 403 -23.64 -8.21 -13.37
N ALA A 404 -23.87 -7.05 -12.78
CA ALA A 404 -23.67 -6.82 -11.35
C ALA A 404 -24.58 -7.73 -10.51
N ASN A 405 -25.84 -7.91 -10.93
CA ASN A 405 -26.76 -8.86 -10.31
C ASN A 405 -26.25 -10.30 -10.42
N ASP A 406 -25.78 -10.71 -11.60
CA ASP A 406 -25.25 -12.05 -11.83
C ASP A 406 -23.99 -12.33 -10.99
N ILE A 407 -23.07 -11.38 -10.92
CA ILE A 407 -21.87 -11.47 -10.08
C ILE A 407 -22.24 -11.50 -8.60
N SER A 408 -23.22 -10.69 -8.17
CA SER A 408 -23.66 -10.69 -6.77
C SER A 408 -24.29 -12.02 -6.36
N LYS A 409 -25.08 -12.66 -7.25
CA LYS A 409 -25.62 -14.01 -7.04
C LYS A 409 -24.54 -15.10 -7.06
N ALA A 410 -23.40 -14.84 -7.67
CA ALA A 410 -22.24 -15.71 -7.63
C ALA A 410 -21.37 -15.51 -6.38
N HIS A 411 -21.62 -14.45 -5.60
CA HIS A 411 -20.93 -14.28 -4.33
C HIS A 411 -21.28 -15.44 -3.39
N THR A 412 -20.26 -15.94 -2.72
CA THR A 412 -20.35 -17.07 -1.79
C THR A 412 -21.27 -16.72 -0.62
N PRO A 413 -21.91 -17.72 0.01
CA PRO A 413 -22.82 -17.50 1.14
C PRO A 413 -22.12 -17.11 2.47
N ASN A 414 -20.79 -17.00 2.49
CA ASN A 414 -19.98 -16.92 3.73
C ASN A 414 -19.62 -15.48 4.16
N PHE A 415 -20.44 -14.47 3.81
CA PHE A 415 -20.28 -13.06 4.24
C PHE A 415 -18.93 -12.38 3.87
N MET A 416 -18.00 -13.07 3.17
CA MET A 416 -16.77 -12.58 2.51
C MET A 416 -16.25 -13.53 1.43
#